data_AF-B2VW26-F1
#
_entry.id   AF-B2VW26-F1
#
_cell.length_a   1.000
_cell.length_b   1.000
_cell.length_c   1.000
_cell.angle_alpha   90.00
_cell.angle_beta   90.00
_cell.angle_gamma   90.00
#
_symmetry.space_group_name_H-M   'P 1'
#
loop_
_entity.id
_entity.type
_entity.pdbx_description
1 polymer ?
#
loop_
_entity_poly.entity_id
_entity_poly.type
_entity_poly.pdbx_seq_one_letter_code
_entity_poly.pdbx_strand_id
1 'polypeptide(L)'
;MGDIYSSAAKVVVYLGQPTEQTEAGMSNLQSIMQDSDHAPSWSTVPLAQLEESIKDIICREWFEGMWTVQEAALARSTTLQCGHYKLYWRGNLRTVRAMVFRIKTAAISPYYTLSSGRRSTLDWSPLLDILETQLRQASRREGKALQRTTLDLAFDFRDRITTVPQDRYLAILAVIENDDGARLKFRPDYTLPLEEIYHQFVVEIQSINGIGDVALNNELFFDLRAAGKCREDKL
;
A
#
# COMPACT_ATOMS: atom_id res chain seq x y z
N MET A 1 16.20 -1.43 27.68
CA MET A 1 14.80 -1.78 27.33
C MET A 1 14.67 -2.24 25.90
N GLY A 2 15.30 -1.57 24.93
CA GLY A 2 15.33 -2.05 23.53
C GLY A 2 15.87 -3.49 23.37
N ASP A 3 16.76 -3.94 24.26
CA ASP A 3 17.33 -5.30 24.25
C ASP A 3 16.31 -6.42 24.52
N ILE A 4 15.25 -6.12 25.28
CA ILE A 4 14.17 -7.07 25.56
C ILE A 4 13.31 -7.26 24.30
N TYR A 5 13.00 -6.18 23.59
CA TYR A 5 12.21 -6.24 22.36
C TYR A 5 13.03 -6.68 21.14
N SER A 6 14.33 -6.40 21.10
CA SER A 6 15.22 -6.84 20.02
C SER A 6 15.52 -8.35 20.07
N SER A 7 15.38 -8.98 21.24
CA SER A 7 15.50 -10.44 21.41
C SER A 7 14.22 -11.20 21.06
N ALA A 8 13.08 -10.52 20.92
CA ALA A 8 11.82 -11.15 20.52
C ALA A 8 11.87 -11.57 19.04
N ALA A 9 11.98 -12.88 18.80
CA ALA A 9 11.93 -13.46 17.45
C ALA A 9 10.55 -13.28 16.78
N LYS A 10 9.50 -13.13 17.58
CA LYS A 10 8.12 -13.00 17.12
C LYS A 10 7.33 -12.08 18.05
N VAL A 11 6.63 -11.13 17.46
CA VAL A 11 5.72 -10.22 18.15
C VAL A 11 4.29 -10.53 17.72
N VAL A 12 3.40 -10.65 18.69
CA VAL A 12 1.96 -10.77 18.44
C VAL A 12 1.32 -9.45 18.83
N VAL A 13 0.77 -8.76 17.84
CA VAL A 13 0.01 -7.53 18.02
C VAL A 13 -1.45 -7.92 18.21
N TYR A 14 -1.95 -7.81 19.44
CA TYR A 14 -3.33 -8.14 19.76
C TYR A 14 -4.22 -6.88 19.68
N LEU A 15 -5.17 -6.89 18.76
CA LEU A 15 -6.08 -5.77 18.45
C LEU A 15 -7.45 -5.86 19.16
N GLY A 16 -7.59 -6.80 20.10
CA GLY A 16 -8.86 -7.05 20.79
C GLY A 16 -9.76 -8.08 20.10
N GLN A 17 -11.05 -8.01 20.41
CA GLN A 17 -12.08 -8.92 19.89
C GLN A 17 -12.54 -8.51 18.48
N PRO A 18 -13.00 -9.48 17.66
CA PRO A 18 -13.47 -9.21 16.32
C PRO A 18 -14.83 -8.49 16.34
N THR A 19 -15.06 -7.69 15.32
CA THR A 19 -16.37 -7.09 14.95
C THR A 19 -16.89 -7.77 13.69
N GLU A 20 -18.07 -7.37 13.22
CA GLU A 20 -18.63 -7.83 11.94
C GLU A 20 -17.73 -7.51 10.73
N GLN A 21 -16.87 -6.50 10.84
CA GLN A 21 -15.99 -6.06 9.75
C GLN A 21 -14.59 -6.69 9.78
N THR A 22 -14.22 -7.34 10.90
CA THR A 22 -12.84 -7.79 11.13
C THR A 22 -12.38 -8.84 10.11
N GLU A 23 -13.25 -9.77 9.71
CA GLU A 23 -12.90 -10.79 8.71
C GLU A 23 -12.55 -10.17 7.36
N ALA A 24 -13.44 -9.30 6.86
CA ALA A 24 -13.25 -8.58 5.62
C ALA A 24 -12.00 -7.69 5.70
N GLY A 25 -11.80 -6.99 6.82
CA GLY A 25 -10.64 -6.13 7.05
C GLY A 25 -9.32 -6.89 7.01
N MET A 26 -9.24 -8.02 7.71
CA MET A 26 -8.05 -8.88 7.72
C MET A 26 -7.78 -9.48 6.35
N SER A 27 -8.81 -9.95 5.64
CA SER A 27 -8.69 -10.51 4.29
C SER A 27 -8.21 -9.45 3.29
N ASN A 28 -8.84 -8.26 3.29
CA ASN A 28 -8.47 -7.16 2.40
C ASN A 28 -7.06 -6.64 2.66
N LEU A 29 -6.67 -6.48 3.94
CA LEU A 29 -5.29 -6.14 4.30
C LEU A 29 -4.31 -7.21 3.83
N GLN A 30 -4.64 -8.49 3.99
CA GLN A 30 -3.79 -9.57 3.50
C GLN A 30 -3.60 -9.49 1.98
N SER A 31 -4.67 -9.32 1.21
CA SER A 31 -4.61 -9.19 -0.25
C SER A 31 -3.83 -7.95 -0.71
N ILE A 32 -3.86 -6.85 0.05
CA ILE A 32 -3.06 -5.66 -0.26
C ILE A 32 -1.59 -5.90 0.08
N MET A 33 -1.30 -6.46 1.25
CA MET A 33 0.06 -6.55 1.78
C MET A 33 0.86 -7.72 1.20
N GLN A 34 0.20 -8.83 0.86
CA GLN A 34 0.85 -10.10 0.55
C GLN A 34 0.59 -10.53 -0.87
N ASP A 35 1.55 -11.29 -1.41
CA ASP A 35 1.39 -11.88 -2.72
C ASP A 35 0.24 -12.88 -2.70
N SER A 36 -0.70 -12.72 -3.62
CA SER A 36 -1.76 -13.69 -3.84
C SER A 36 -1.89 -13.96 -5.32
N ASP A 37 -1.86 -15.24 -5.68
CA ASP A 37 -2.18 -15.70 -7.04
C ASP A 37 -3.64 -15.39 -7.43
N HIS A 38 -4.45 -15.00 -6.45
CA HIS A 38 -5.85 -14.63 -6.63
C HIS A 38 -6.01 -13.14 -6.88
N ALA A 39 -7.01 -12.83 -7.70
CA ALA A 39 -7.67 -11.54 -7.79
C ALA A 39 -7.77 -10.88 -6.40
N PRO A 40 -7.32 -9.63 -6.21
CA PRO A 40 -7.48 -8.93 -4.95
C PRO A 40 -8.97 -8.85 -4.61
N SER A 41 -9.38 -9.39 -3.46
CA SER A 41 -10.79 -9.39 -3.02
C SER A 41 -11.41 -7.98 -3.05
N TRP A 42 -10.59 -6.97 -2.80
CA TRP A 42 -11.00 -5.58 -2.72
C TRP A 42 -11.40 -4.95 -4.05
N SER A 43 -11.05 -5.54 -5.20
CA SER A 43 -11.45 -5.04 -6.52
C SER A 43 -12.93 -5.30 -6.85
N THR A 44 -13.56 -6.19 -6.08
CA THR A 44 -14.95 -6.62 -6.29
C THR A 44 -15.97 -5.99 -5.35
N VAL A 45 -15.50 -5.29 -4.32
CA VAL A 45 -16.35 -4.64 -3.29
C VAL A 45 -16.35 -3.13 -3.46
N PRO A 46 -17.43 -2.40 -3.12
CA PRO A 46 -17.42 -0.93 -3.18
C PRO A 46 -16.33 -0.31 -2.29
N LEU A 47 -15.72 0.78 -2.76
CA LEU A 47 -14.64 1.48 -2.02
C LEU A 47 -15.04 1.79 -0.57
N ALA A 48 -16.25 2.28 -0.32
CA ALA A 48 -16.70 2.60 1.04
C ALA A 48 -16.67 1.39 1.99
N GLN A 49 -17.07 0.21 1.51
CA GLN A 49 -17.05 -1.03 2.30
C GLN A 49 -15.63 -1.51 2.53
N LEU A 50 -14.77 -1.39 1.52
CA LEU A 50 -13.34 -1.67 1.65
C LEU A 50 -12.70 -0.79 2.73
N GLU A 51 -12.93 0.53 2.66
CA GLU A 51 -12.41 1.50 3.62
C GLU A 51 -12.88 1.20 5.05
N GLU A 52 -14.17 0.91 5.23
CA GLU A 52 -14.74 0.55 6.53
C GLU A 52 -14.08 -0.71 7.10
N SER A 53 -13.93 -1.74 6.28
CA SER A 53 -13.29 -3.00 6.69
C SER A 53 -11.83 -2.80 7.10
N ILE A 54 -11.06 -1.97 6.39
CA ILE A 54 -9.66 -1.69 6.72
C ILE A 54 -9.57 -0.81 7.97
N LYS A 55 -10.44 0.20 8.11
CA LYS A 55 -10.52 1.07 9.30
C LYS A 55 -10.80 0.28 10.58
N ASP A 56 -11.63 -0.76 10.51
CA ASP A 56 -11.85 -1.66 11.64
C ASP A 56 -10.55 -2.25 12.19
N ILE A 57 -9.51 -2.40 11.36
CA ILE A 57 -8.22 -2.95 11.79
C ILE A 57 -7.22 -1.85 12.15
N ILE A 58 -6.97 -0.90 11.25
CA ILE A 58 -5.85 0.05 11.38
C ILE A 58 -6.13 1.23 12.32
N CYS A 59 -7.39 1.43 12.71
CA CYS A 59 -7.79 2.47 13.68
C CYS A 59 -8.03 1.91 15.10
N ARG A 60 -7.53 0.70 15.41
CA ARG A 60 -7.61 0.12 16.76
C ARG A 60 -6.63 0.82 17.70
N GLU A 61 -7.00 0.92 18.98
CA GLU A 61 -6.23 1.61 20.04
C GLU A 61 -4.73 1.24 20.09
N TRP A 62 -4.38 0.00 19.72
CA TRP A 62 -2.99 -0.44 19.65
C TRP A 62 -2.14 0.48 18.74
N PHE A 63 -2.68 0.96 17.62
CA PHE A 63 -1.95 1.85 16.72
C PHE A 63 -1.71 3.26 17.29
N GLU A 64 -2.43 3.65 18.33
CA GLU A 64 -2.28 4.96 18.98
C GLU A 64 -1.17 4.97 20.05
N GLY A 65 -0.80 3.79 20.56
CA GLY A 65 0.12 3.65 21.68
C GLY A 65 1.59 3.85 21.29
N MET A 66 2.31 4.78 21.91
CA MET A 66 3.74 5.00 21.62
C MET A 66 4.63 3.76 21.80
N TRP A 67 4.30 2.89 22.76
CA TRP A 67 5.09 1.69 23.05
C TRP A 67 4.98 0.63 21.95
N THR A 68 3.92 0.66 21.14
CA THR A 68 3.68 -0.31 20.07
C THR A 68 4.66 -0.15 18.91
N VAL A 69 5.19 1.06 18.73
CA VAL A 69 6.29 1.35 17.81
C VAL A 69 7.53 0.53 18.18
N GLN A 70 7.89 0.45 19.47
CA GLN A 70 9.06 -0.32 19.90
C GLN A 70 8.86 -1.83 19.69
N GLU A 71 7.67 -2.32 20.03
CA GLU A 71 7.29 -3.73 19.87
C GLU A 71 7.33 -4.17 18.41
N ALA A 72 6.69 -3.42 17.52
CA ALA A 72 6.59 -3.80 16.13
C ALA A 72 7.87 -3.48 15.34
N ALA A 73 8.54 -2.35 15.58
CA ALA A 73 9.70 -1.94 14.79
C ALA A 73 10.90 -2.91 14.90
N LEU A 74 11.10 -3.49 16.09
CA LEU A 74 12.25 -4.36 16.37
C LEU A 74 11.98 -5.83 16.04
N ALA A 75 10.73 -6.21 15.82
CA ALA A 75 10.33 -7.58 15.60
C ALA A 75 11.03 -8.21 14.38
N ARG A 76 11.46 -9.47 14.52
CA ARG A 76 11.92 -10.29 13.38
C ARG A 76 10.75 -10.85 12.58
N SER A 77 9.61 -11.04 13.23
CA SER A 77 8.34 -11.41 12.60
C SER A 77 7.18 -10.83 13.41
N THR A 78 6.11 -10.46 12.73
CA THR A 78 4.93 -9.84 13.34
C THR A 78 3.70 -10.65 12.99
N THR A 79 2.84 -10.89 13.97
CA THR A 79 1.49 -11.43 13.77
C THR A 79 0.49 -10.40 14.27
N LEU A 80 -0.24 -9.76 13.37
CA LEU A 80 -1.41 -8.98 13.69
C LEU A 80 -2.56 -9.94 14.00
N GLN A 81 -3.19 -9.82 15.16
CA GLN A 81 -4.24 -10.73 15.61
C GLN A 81 -5.43 -9.95 16.15
N CYS A 82 -6.62 -10.26 15.64
CA CYS A 82 -7.89 -9.76 16.17
C CYS A 82 -8.81 -10.97 16.41
N GLY A 83 -9.07 -11.30 17.67
CA GLY A 83 -9.69 -12.58 18.04
C GLY A 83 -8.93 -13.78 17.47
N HIS A 84 -9.59 -14.54 16.60
CA HIS A 84 -9.04 -15.71 15.93
C HIS A 84 -8.44 -15.40 14.54
N TYR A 85 -8.71 -14.22 13.97
CA TYR A 85 -8.15 -13.78 12.69
C TYR A 85 -6.69 -13.33 12.88
N LYS A 86 -5.82 -13.73 11.94
CA LYS A 86 -4.38 -13.50 12.03
C LYS A 86 -3.80 -13.13 10.67
N LEU A 87 -2.93 -12.12 10.67
CA LEU A 87 -2.11 -11.72 9.53
C LEU A 87 -0.63 -11.74 9.95
N TYR A 88 0.19 -12.51 9.24
CA TYR A 88 1.60 -12.73 9.59
C TYR A 88 2.55 -12.21 8.52
N TRP A 89 3.64 -11.56 8.92
CA TRP A 89 4.73 -11.22 8.01
C TRP A 89 6.10 -11.32 8.68
N ARG A 90 7.13 -11.45 7.84
CA ARG A 90 8.55 -11.38 8.25
C ARG A 90 9.03 -9.93 8.23
N GLY A 91 9.84 -9.56 9.21
CA GLY A 91 10.46 -8.23 9.32
C GLY A 91 11.77 -8.07 8.55
N ASN A 92 11.98 -8.85 7.48
CA ASN A 92 13.14 -8.68 6.59
C ASN A 92 12.88 -7.58 5.56
N LEU A 93 13.95 -7.02 4.99
CA LEU A 93 13.89 -5.84 4.16
C LEU A 93 13.02 -6.04 2.92
N ARG A 94 13.17 -7.19 2.24
CA ARG A 94 12.39 -7.52 1.03
C ARG A 94 10.89 -7.56 1.31
N THR A 95 10.49 -8.26 2.37
CA THR A 95 9.07 -8.45 2.73
C THR A 95 8.44 -7.11 3.10
N VAL A 96 9.08 -6.34 3.98
CA VAL A 96 8.55 -5.06 4.45
C VAL A 96 8.51 -4.03 3.31
N ARG A 97 9.53 -4.01 2.44
CA ARG A 97 9.56 -3.15 1.25
C ARG A 97 8.41 -3.45 0.31
N ALA A 98 8.14 -4.73 0.05
CA ALA A 98 7.02 -5.15 -0.80
C ALA A 98 5.67 -4.72 -0.21
N MET A 99 5.46 -4.86 1.11
CA MET A 99 4.22 -4.42 1.76
C MET A 99 4.02 -2.90 1.68
N VAL A 100 5.06 -2.11 2.00
CA VAL A 100 5.00 -0.64 1.89
C VAL A 100 4.72 -0.24 0.44
N PHE A 101 5.39 -0.86 -0.52
CA PHE A 101 5.18 -0.62 -1.94
C PHE A 101 3.72 -0.87 -2.33
N ARG A 102 3.16 -2.03 -1.98
CA ARG A 102 1.79 -2.42 -2.34
C ARG A 102 0.72 -1.53 -1.70
N ILE A 103 0.90 -1.14 -0.44
CA ILE A 103 -0.02 -0.21 0.23
C ILE A 103 0.01 1.15 -0.48
N LYS A 104 1.22 1.69 -0.75
CA LYS A 104 1.36 2.99 -1.39
C LYS A 104 0.81 2.98 -2.82
N THR A 105 1.09 1.94 -3.61
CA THR A 105 0.53 1.82 -4.97
C THR A 105 -0.99 1.68 -4.95
N ALA A 106 -1.55 0.85 -4.06
CA ALA A 106 -3.00 0.74 -3.88
C ALA A 106 -3.62 2.12 -3.57
N ALA A 107 -3.07 2.84 -2.60
CA ALA A 107 -3.58 4.14 -2.17
C ALA A 107 -3.55 5.24 -3.24
N ILE A 108 -2.61 5.18 -4.19
CA ILE A 108 -2.54 6.14 -5.32
C ILE A 108 -3.26 5.65 -6.58
N SER A 109 -3.81 4.44 -6.59
CA SER A 109 -4.44 3.87 -7.78
C SER A 109 -5.71 4.67 -8.18
N PRO A 110 -6.11 4.61 -9.47
CA PRO A 110 -7.37 5.20 -9.93
C PRO A 110 -8.58 4.67 -9.15
N TYR A 111 -8.50 3.44 -8.65
CA TYR A 111 -9.55 2.82 -7.86
C TYR A 111 -9.86 3.62 -6.57
N TYR A 112 -8.85 4.04 -5.81
CA TYR A 112 -9.04 4.79 -4.56
C TYR A 112 -9.34 6.28 -4.78
N THR A 113 -9.16 6.79 -6.00
CA THR A 113 -9.28 8.22 -6.28
C THR A 113 -10.48 8.59 -7.15
N LEU A 114 -11.00 7.68 -7.97
CA LEU A 114 -11.96 7.99 -9.03
C LEU A 114 -13.08 6.96 -9.23
N SER A 115 -12.92 5.70 -8.81
CA SER A 115 -13.90 4.63 -9.14
C SER A 115 -15.31 4.86 -8.60
N SER A 116 -15.46 5.61 -7.51
CA SER A 116 -16.73 5.81 -6.81
C SER A 116 -17.26 7.24 -6.83
N GLY A 117 -16.69 8.15 -7.65
CA GLY A 117 -17.07 9.57 -7.67
C GLY A 117 -16.77 10.33 -6.37
N ARG A 118 -16.09 9.67 -5.42
CA ARG A 118 -15.64 10.14 -4.12
C ARG A 118 -14.17 9.73 -3.96
N ARG A 119 -13.39 10.59 -3.33
CA ARG A 119 -12.01 10.28 -2.92
C ARG A 119 -12.01 9.38 -1.68
N SER A 120 -11.06 8.45 -1.62
CA SER A 120 -10.76 7.71 -0.40
C SER A 120 -10.48 8.66 0.77
N THR A 121 -11.03 8.30 1.92
CA THR A 121 -10.85 8.87 3.26
C THR A 121 -10.04 7.94 4.17
N LEU A 122 -9.54 6.82 3.64
CA LEU A 122 -8.73 5.87 4.39
C LEU A 122 -7.36 6.47 4.67
N ASP A 123 -7.06 6.64 5.96
CA ASP A 123 -5.75 7.04 6.43
C ASP A 123 -4.87 5.82 6.69
N TRP A 124 -3.86 5.63 5.84
CA TRP A 124 -2.92 4.51 5.94
C TRP A 124 -1.79 4.75 6.95
N SER A 125 -1.65 5.98 7.48
CA SER A 125 -0.53 6.38 8.35
C SER A 125 -0.30 5.44 9.54
N PRO A 126 -1.33 4.99 10.29
CA PRO A 126 -1.14 4.08 11.43
C PRO A 126 -0.37 2.81 11.09
N LEU A 127 -0.65 2.21 9.92
CA LEU A 127 0.03 1.01 9.47
C LEU A 127 1.37 1.31 8.77
N LEU A 128 1.40 2.36 7.93
CA LEU A 128 2.61 2.75 7.20
C LEU A 128 3.72 3.21 8.14
N ASP A 129 3.43 3.92 9.21
CA ASP A 129 4.45 4.37 10.16
C ASP A 129 5.17 3.19 10.82
N ILE A 130 4.43 2.13 11.17
CA ILE A 130 5.00 0.88 11.69
C ILE A 130 5.84 0.17 10.62
N LEU A 131 5.29 -0.02 9.42
CA LEU A 131 5.97 -0.73 8.34
C LEU A 131 7.23 0.01 7.87
N GLU A 132 7.17 1.33 7.72
CA GLU A 132 8.34 2.13 7.37
C GLU A 132 9.40 2.12 8.46
N THR A 133 9.00 2.07 9.73
CA THR A 133 9.94 1.92 10.83
C THR A 133 10.60 0.53 10.79
N GLN A 134 9.83 -0.54 10.56
CA GLN A 134 10.36 -1.88 10.31
C GLN A 134 11.30 -1.91 9.09
N LEU A 135 10.96 -1.19 8.03
CA LEU A 135 11.75 -1.08 6.80
C LEU A 135 13.11 -0.45 7.08
N ARG A 136 13.12 0.68 7.80
CA ARG A 136 14.36 1.37 8.23
C ARG A 136 15.23 0.47 9.11
N GLN A 137 14.64 -0.28 10.04
CA GLN A 137 15.38 -1.21 10.90
C GLN A 137 15.91 -2.42 10.12
N ALA A 138 15.14 -2.98 9.19
CA ALA A 138 15.58 -4.06 8.32
C ALA A 138 16.73 -3.61 7.40
N SER A 139 16.65 -2.41 6.84
CA SER A 139 17.70 -1.81 6.01
C SER A 139 19.03 -1.70 6.76
N ARG A 140 18.99 -1.22 8.02
CA ARG A 140 20.17 -1.15 8.89
C ARG A 140 20.76 -2.53 9.20
N ARG A 141 19.90 -3.50 9.53
CA ARG A 141 20.33 -4.89 9.84
C ARG A 141 20.97 -5.59 8.65
N GLU A 142 20.50 -5.31 7.44
CA GLU A 142 21.01 -5.88 6.19
C GLU A 142 22.12 -5.03 5.55
N GLY A 143 22.53 -3.92 6.17
CA GLY A 143 23.60 -3.05 5.66
C GLY A 143 23.27 -2.35 4.35
N LYS A 144 21.98 -2.15 4.03
CA LYS A 144 21.54 -1.48 2.80
C LYS A 144 21.14 -0.04 3.08
N ALA A 145 21.48 0.86 2.17
CA ALA A 145 20.95 2.22 2.19
C ALA A 145 19.47 2.21 1.77
N LEU A 146 18.64 2.95 2.50
CA LEU A 146 17.28 3.24 2.09
C LEU A 146 17.28 4.60 1.41
N GLN A 147 16.87 4.66 0.15
CA GLN A 147 16.65 5.91 -0.57
C GLN A 147 15.16 6.19 -0.63
N ARG A 148 14.80 7.47 -0.60
CA ARG A 148 13.42 7.89 -0.88
C ARG A 148 13.11 7.56 -2.33
N THR A 149 11.99 6.89 -2.55
CA THR A 149 11.57 6.41 -3.86
C THR A 149 10.62 7.42 -4.52
N THR A 150 10.49 7.34 -5.84
CA THR A 150 9.45 8.05 -6.60
C THR A 150 8.05 7.75 -6.06
N LEU A 151 7.81 6.51 -5.62
CA LEU A 151 6.52 6.13 -5.04
C LEU A 151 6.23 6.90 -3.75
N ASP A 152 7.25 7.17 -2.94
CA ASP A 152 7.09 8.00 -1.74
C ASP A 152 6.63 9.41 -2.11
N LEU A 153 7.22 10.01 -3.15
CA LEU A 153 6.78 11.33 -3.66
C LEU A 153 5.34 11.31 -4.18
N ALA A 154 4.98 10.29 -4.97
CA ALA A 154 3.63 10.16 -5.50
C ALA A 154 2.60 9.95 -4.39
N PHE A 155 2.95 9.15 -3.39
CA PHE A 155 2.11 8.93 -2.22
C PHE A 155 1.93 10.21 -1.41
N ASP A 156 3.01 10.96 -1.14
CA ASP A 156 2.96 12.21 -0.36
C ASP A 156 2.14 13.31 -1.05
N PHE A 157 2.10 13.32 -2.39
CA PHE A 157 1.38 14.33 -3.17
C PHE A 157 0.05 13.84 -3.74
N ARG A 158 -0.40 12.63 -3.39
CA ARG A 158 -1.61 11.99 -3.94
C ARG A 158 -2.89 12.83 -3.81
N ASP A 159 -2.98 13.65 -2.77
CA ASP A 159 -4.17 14.46 -2.47
C ASP A 159 -4.17 15.84 -3.15
N ARG A 160 -3.12 16.17 -3.92
CA ARG A 160 -3.06 17.43 -4.68
C ARG A 160 -4.16 17.49 -5.73
N ILE A 161 -4.71 18.69 -5.90
CA ILE A 161 -5.73 18.95 -6.91
C ILE A 161 -5.07 18.91 -8.28
N THR A 162 -5.67 18.18 -9.21
CA THR A 162 -5.30 18.16 -10.62
C THR A 162 -6.52 18.49 -11.46
N THR A 163 -6.31 19.24 -12.55
CA THR A 163 -7.37 19.54 -13.53
C THR A 163 -7.67 18.30 -14.36
N VAL A 164 -6.61 17.58 -14.74
CA VAL A 164 -6.68 16.34 -15.51
C VAL A 164 -6.22 15.19 -14.61
N PRO A 165 -6.96 14.08 -14.50
CA PRO A 165 -6.60 12.96 -13.62
C PRO A 165 -5.19 12.40 -13.87
N GLN A 166 -4.77 12.36 -15.13
CA GLN A 166 -3.48 11.85 -15.59
C GLN A 166 -2.28 12.61 -14.99
N ASP A 167 -2.44 13.91 -14.68
CA ASP A 167 -1.36 14.75 -14.14
C ASP A 167 -0.80 14.21 -12.82
N ARG A 168 -1.58 13.43 -12.06
CA ARG A 168 -1.12 12.83 -10.79
C ARG A 168 0.10 11.94 -10.97
N TYR A 169 0.21 11.26 -12.10
CA TYR A 169 1.31 10.34 -12.39
C TYR A 169 2.34 11.02 -13.30
N LEU A 170 1.87 11.70 -14.36
CA LEU A 170 2.73 12.35 -15.35
C LEU A 170 3.59 13.46 -14.74
N ALA A 171 3.05 14.23 -13.80
CA ALA A 171 3.81 15.29 -13.12
C ALA A 171 4.93 14.72 -12.24
N ILE A 172 4.71 13.56 -11.62
CA ILE A 172 5.75 12.88 -10.83
C ILE A 172 6.82 12.32 -11.75
N LEU A 173 6.44 11.60 -12.83
CA LEU A 173 7.39 11.05 -13.81
C LEU A 173 8.29 12.13 -14.43
N ALA A 174 7.74 13.33 -14.66
CA ALA A 174 8.50 14.46 -15.20
C ALA A 174 9.58 15.02 -14.25
N VAL A 175 9.50 14.73 -12.94
CA VAL A 175 10.46 15.18 -11.93
C VAL A 175 11.57 14.14 -11.68
N ILE A 176 11.38 12.90 -12.12
CA ILE A 176 12.35 11.83 -11.86
C ILE A 176 13.61 12.02 -12.73
N GLU A 177 14.75 11.94 -12.07
CA GLU A 177 16.06 11.82 -12.69
C GLU A 177 16.48 10.35 -12.66
N ASN A 178 17.12 9.88 -13.73
CA ASN A 178 17.77 8.57 -13.78
C ASN A 178 19.00 8.55 -12.86
N ASP A 179 19.57 7.36 -12.64
CA ASP A 179 20.78 7.16 -11.83
C ASP A 179 21.98 8.05 -12.23
N ASP A 180 22.02 8.51 -13.49
CA ASP A 180 23.04 9.43 -14.01
C ASP A 180 22.73 10.93 -13.77
N GLY A 181 21.66 11.26 -13.03
CA GLY A 181 21.19 12.64 -12.84
C GLY A 181 20.56 13.25 -14.09
N ALA A 182 20.40 12.47 -15.17
CA ALA A 182 19.73 12.91 -16.38
C ALA A 182 18.21 12.78 -16.20
N ARG A 183 17.45 13.80 -16.61
CA ARG A 183 15.99 13.69 -16.67
C ARG A 183 15.60 12.48 -17.52
N LEU A 184 14.66 11.68 -17.03
CA LEU A 184 14.00 10.67 -17.86
C LEU A 184 13.54 11.35 -19.15
N LYS A 185 13.82 10.72 -20.31
CA LYS A 185 13.25 11.14 -21.60
C LYS A 185 11.77 10.74 -21.64
N PHE A 186 11.00 11.24 -20.68
CA PHE A 186 9.59 11.01 -20.55
C PHE A 186 8.83 12.07 -21.35
N ARG A 187 7.98 11.64 -22.27
CA ARG A 187 7.04 12.51 -22.98
C ARG A 187 5.64 12.16 -22.52
N PRO A 188 4.94 13.07 -21.81
CA PRO A 188 3.58 12.83 -21.38
C PRO A 188 2.65 12.52 -22.57
N ASP A 189 2.00 11.36 -22.55
CA ASP A 189 1.00 10.96 -23.53
C ASP A 189 -0.40 10.98 -22.91
N TYR A 190 -1.13 12.06 -23.14
CA TYR A 190 -2.50 12.24 -22.64
C TYR A 190 -3.55 11.50 -23.48
N THR A 191 -3.17 10.81 -24.56
CA THR A 191 -4.10 10.00 -25.37
C THR A 191 -4.42 8.67 -24.71
N LEU A 192 -3.60 8.25 -23.74
CA LEU A 192 -3.78 7.01 -23.00
C LEU A 192 -4.87 7.15 -21.93
N PRO A 193 -5.67 6.09 -21.70
CA PRO A 193 -6.52 5.98 -20.52
C PRO A 193 -5.72 6.13 -19.22
N LEU A 194 -6.38 6.59 -18.16
CA LEU A 194 -5.73 6.84 -16.88
C LEU A 194 -5.13 5.57 -16.28
N GLU A 195 -5.82 4.45 -16.47
CA GLU A 195 -5.45 3.12 -16.00
C GLU A 195 -4.15 2.66 -16.65
N GLU A 196 -4.00 2.91 -17.94
CA GLU A 196 -2.78 2.60 -18.70
C GLU A 196 -1.61 3.47 -18.25
N ILE A 197 -1.85 4.76 -18.00
CA ILE A 197 -0.82 5.67 -17.45
C ILE A 197 -0.40 5.23 -16.05
N TYR A 198 -1.35 4.85 -15.20
CA TYR A 198 -1.05 4.30 -13.88
C TYR A 198 -0.25 2.99 -13.98
N HIS A 199 -0.59 2.10 -14.92
CA HIS A 199 0.16 0.88 -15.16
C HIS A 199 1.61 1.16 -15.54
N GLN A 200 1.82 2.02 -16.53
CA GLN A 200 3.18 2.43 -16.95
C GLN A 200 3.95 3.10 -15.80
N PHE A 201 3.28 3.95 -15.01
CA PHE A 201 3.86 4.59 -13.84
C PHE A 201 4.39 3.59 -12.83
N VAL A 202 3.60 2.57 -12.50
CA VAL A 202 3.97 1.58 -11.51
C VAL A 202 5.10 0.67 -12.01
N VAL A 203 5.04 0.22 -13.26
CA VAL A 203 6.10 -0.60 -13.90
C VAL A 203 7.44 0.15 -13.89
N GLU A 204 7.43 1.44 -14.23
CA GLU A 204 8.63 2.28 -14.24
C GLU A 204 9.23 2.39 -12.83
N ILE A 205 8.40 2.61 -11.81
CA ILE A 205 8.86 2.67 -10.41
C ILE A 205 9.45 1.33 -9.95
N GLN A 206 8.88 0.19 -10.34
CA GLN A 206 9.43 -1.11 -9.98
C GLN A 206 10.83 -1.32 -10.57
N SER A 207 11.01 -0.93 -11.83
CA SER A 207 12.28 -0.95 -12.54
C SER A 207 13.34 -0.12 -11.80
N ILE A 208 13.02 1.15 -11.50
CA ILE A 208 13.94 2.10 -10.86
C ILE A 208 14.33 1.66 -9.44
N ASN A 209 13.40 1.10 -8.66
CA ASN A 209 13.66 0.82 -7.24
C ASN A 209 14.26 -0.58 -6.98
N GLY A 210 14.54 -1.38 -8.02
CA GLY A 210 15.01 -2.75 -7.88
C GLY A 210 14.01 -3.64 -7.14
N ILE A 211 12.72 -3.37 -7.34
CA ILE A 211 11.57 -4.10 -6.76
C ILE A 211 10.89 -4.96 -7.85
N GLY A 212 11.59 -5.24 -8.95
CA GLY A 212 11.05 -5.97 -10.12
C GLY A 212 10.56 -7.39 -9.83
N ASP A 213 10.89 -7.94 -8.66
CA ASP A 213 10.45 -9.24 -8.15
C ASP A 213 9.20 -9.18 -7.27
N VAL A 214 8.71 -7.99 -6.91
CA VAL A 214 7.41 -7.86 -6.24
C VAL A 214 6.35 -7.98 -7.31
N ALA A 215 5.71 -9.14 -7.39
CA ALA A 215 4.54 -9.29 -8.22
C ALA A 215 3.53 -8.21 -7.85
N LEU A 216 3.12 -7.44 -8.84
CA LEU A 216 1.87 -6.70 -8.76
C LEU A 216 0.87 -7.59 -9.43
N ASN A 217 -0.19 -7.93 -8.70
CA ASN A 217 -1.30 -8.60 -9.33
C ASN A 217 -1.74 -7.71 -10.50
N ASN A 218 -1.80 -8.28 -11.70
CA ASN A 218 -2.30 -7.58 -12.90
C ASN A 218 -3.70 -6.96 -12.66
N GLU A 219 -4.37 -7.36 -11.59
CA GLU A 219 -5.66 -6.86 -11.13
C GLU A 219 -5.62 -5.64 -10.19
N LEU A 220 -4.44 -5.17 -9.76
CA LEU A 220 -4.28 -3.78 -9.29
C LEU A 220 -4.58 -2.77 -10.42
N PHE A 221 -4.57 -3.24 -11.67
CA PHE A 221 -4.81 -2.49 -12.90
C PHE A 221 -6.21 -2.79 -13.44
N PHE A 222 -7.20 -2.74 -12.55
CA PHE A 222 -8.60 -2.97 -12.86
C PHE A 222 -9.10 -2.05 -13.99
N ASP A 223 -9.82 -2.63 -14.94
CA ASP A 223 -10.51 -1.89 -15.99
C ASP A 223 -11.78 -1.24 -15.37
N LEU A 224 -11.73 0.07 -15.11
CA LEU A 224 -12.87 0.83 -14.55
C LEU A 224 -14.15 0.69 -15.39
N ARG A 225 -14.06 0.20 -16.64
CA ARG A 225 -15.21 -0.12 -17.50
C ARG A 225 -16.06 -1.28 -16.99
N ALA A 226 -15.49 -2.23 -16.24
CA ALA A 226 -16.24 -3.37 -15.69
C ALA A 226 -17.13 -2.96 -14.51
N ALA A 227 -16.68 -2.01 -13.69
CA ALA A 227 -17.46 -1.47 -12.57
C ALA A 227 -18.66 -0.61 -13.03
N GLY A 228 -18.59 -0.03 -14.24
CA GLY A 228 -19.67 0.75 -14.84
C GLY A 228 -20.81 -0.07 -15.44
N LYS A 229 -20.64 -1.38 -15.65
CA LYS A 229 -21.68 -2.24 -16.27
C LYS A 229 -22.71 -2.82 -15.29
N CYS A 230 -22.54 -2.64 -13.98
CA CYS A 230 -23.53 -3.09 -12.99
C CYS A 230 -24.71 -2.11 -12.79
N ARG A 231 -24.94 -1.18 -13.72
CA ARG A 231 -26.02 -0.18 -13.58
C ARG A 231 -26.74 0.16 -14.87
N GLU A 232 -27.05 -0.85 -15.69
CA GLU A 232 -28.11 -0.73 -16.68
C GLU A 232 -28.91 -2.05 -16.72
N ASP A 233 -29.67 -2.31 -15.66
CA ASP A 233 -30.81 -3.21 -15.75
C ASP A 233 -31.92 -2.75 -14.81
N LYS A 234 -33.04 -2.37 -15.45
CA LYS A 234 -34.41 -2.19 -14.92
C LYS A 234 -34.71 -0.89 -14.16
N LEU A 235 -35.23 0.08 -14.90
CA LEU A 235 -36.64 0.50 -14.81
C LEU A 235 -37.10 1.17 -16.10
#